data_AF-A0A3D0HGS6-F1
#
_entry.id   AF-A0A3D0HGS6-F1
#
_cell.length_a   1.000
_cell.length_b   1.000
_cell.length_c   1.000
_cell.angle_alpha   90.00
_cell.angle_beta   90.00
_cell.angle_gamma   90.00
#
_symmetry.space_group_name_H-M   'P 1'
#
loop_
_entity.id
_entity.type
_entity.pdbx_description
1 polymer ?
#
loop_
_entity_poly.entity_id
_entity_poly.type
_entity_poly.pdbx_seq_one_letter_code
_entity_poly.pdbx_strand_id
1 'polypeptide(L)' 'CFAAREATMKALGVGLGAFDLHDVSIRNSESGSPELIVTGRAAVLAQARGVKSWLVSLSHTDDTAIAVVASN' A
#
# COMPACT_ATOMS: atom_id res chain seq x y z
N CYS A 1 -6.12 5.32 3.63
CA CYS A 1 -5.15 5.96 4.55
C CYS A 1 -3.95 6.45 3.76
N PHE A 2 -3.46 7.67 4.01
CA PHE A 2 -2.27 8.22 3.33
C PHE A 2 -0.99 7.44 3.67
N ALA A 3 -0.80 7.06 4.94
CA ALA A 3 0.38 6.29 5.39
C ALA A 3 0.57 4.99 4.61
N ALA A 4 -0.52 4.27 4.31
CA ALA A 4 -0.47 3.04 3.51
C ALA A 4 0.06 3.29 2.09
N ARG A 5 -0.38 4.38 1.46
CA ARG A 5 0.03 4.73 0.09
C ARG A 5 1.52 5.08 0.02
N GLU A 6 2.00 5.88 0.96
CA GLU A 6 3.44 6.17 1.06
C GLU A 6 4.26 4.92 1.34
N ALA A 7 3.81 4.07 2.26
CA ALA A 7 4.49 2.83 2.58
C ALA A 7 4.58 1.89 1.36
N THR A 8 3.52 1.82 0.53
CA THR A 8 3.57 1.08 -0.74
C THR A 8 4.56 1.67 -1.73
N MET A 9 4.64 3.00 -1.88
CA MET A 9 5.65 3.64 -2.74
C MET A 9 7.07 3.24 -2.30
N LYS A 10 7.33 3.32 -0.98
CA LYS A 10 8.62 2.93 -0.39
C LYS A 10 8.93 1.44 -0.59
N ALA A 11 7.96 0.56 -0.38
CA ALA A 11 8.12 -0.88 -0.61
C ALA A 11 8.45 -1.20 -2.09
N LEU A 12 7.88 -0.45 -3.02
CA LEU A 12 8.21 -0.54 -4.45
C LEU A 12 9.54 0.15 -4.81
N GLY A 13 10.20 0.85 -3.88
CA GLY A 13 11.40 1.62 -4.19
C GLY A 13 11.15 2.73 -5.23
N VAL A 14 9.91 3.24 -5.29
CA VAL A 14 9.54 4.38 -6.13
C VAL A 14 9.29 5.58 -5.22
N GLY A 15 9.87 6.73 -5.55
CA GLY A 15 9.69 7.95 -4.74
C GLY A 15 8.22 8.40 -4.68
N LEU A 16 7.96 9.42 -3.84
CA LEU A 16 6.63 10.04 -3.75
C LEU A 16 6.18 10.56 -5.12
N GLY A 17 4.91 10.30 -5.48
CA GLY A 17 4.33 10.73 -6.75
C GLY A 17 4.58 9.80 -7.94
N ALA A 18 5.14 8.60 -7.73
CA ALA A 18 5.34 7.62 -8.80
C ALA A 18 4.03 7.06 -9.41
N PHE A 19 2.94 7.13 -8.65
CA PHE A 19 1.58 6.77 -9.04
C PHE A 19 0.56 7.60 -8.26
N ASP A 20 -0.67 7.66 -8.76
CA ASP A 20 -1.72 8.46 -8.16
C ASP A 20 -2.20 7.88 -6.83
N LEU A 21 -2.64 8.74 -5.91
CA LEU A 21 -3.17 8.29 -4.62
C LEU A 21 -4.37 7.33 -4.76
N HIS A 22 -5.06 7.36 -5.89
CA HIS A 22 -6.19 6.50 -6.21
C HIS A 22 -5.78 5.07 -6.54
N ASP A 23 -4.54 4.87 -6.99
CA ASP A 23 -4.02 3.55 -7.41
C ASP A 23 -3.73 2.63 -6.22
N VAL A 24 -3.69 3.17 -5.00
CA VAL A 24 -3.51 2.39 -3.77
C VAL A 24 -4.58 2.73 -2.75
N SER A 25 -5.33 1.70 -2.35
CA SER A 25 -6.37 1.81 -1.34
C SER A 25 -6.30 0.65 -0.33
N ILE A 26 -6.98 0.82 0.79
CA ILE A 26 -7.10 -0.20 1.83
C ILE A 26 -8.56 -0.63 1.86
N ARG A 27 -8.77 -1.94 1.91
CA ARG A 27 -10.08 -2.55 2.18
C ARG A 27 -9.97 -3.37 3.46
N ASN A 28 -11.03 -3.42 4.26
CA ASN A 28 -11.13 -4.37 5.36
C ASN A 28 -11.71 -5.67 4.80
N SER A 29 -11.02 -6.79 5.03
CA SER A 29 -11.54 -8.12 4.71
C SER A 29 -12.71 -8.48 5.62
N GLU A 30 -13.42 -9.55 5.29
CA GLU A 30 -14.51 -10.08 6.14
C GLU A 30 -14.01 -10.55 7.52
N SER A 31 -12.73 -10.92 7.64
CA SER A 31 -12.12 -11.27 8.93
C SER A 31 -11.68 -10.04 9.74
N GLY A 32 -11.83 -8.83 9.18
CA GLY A 32 -11.43 -7.57 9.79
C GLY A 32 -9.96 -7.20 9.56
N SER A 33 -9.18 -8.05 8.89
CA SER A 33 -7.80 -7.72 8.53
C SER A 33 -7.74 -6.69 7.39
N PRO A 34 -6.80 -5.73 7.42
CA PRO A 34 -6.61 -4.81 6.30
C PRO A 34 -5.98 -5.53 5.10
N GLU A 35 -6.50 -5.23 3.92
CA GLU A 35 -5.98 -5.69 2.63
C GLU A 35 -5.56 -4.47 1.78
N LEU A 36 -4.38 -4.58 1.17
CA LEU A 36 -3.87 -3.57 0.25
C LEU A 36 -4.39 -3.85 -1.16
N ILE A 37 -5.12 -2.88 -1.71
CA ILE A 37 -5.61 -2.93 -3.09
C ILE A 37 -4.73 -2.01 -3.93
N VAL A 38 -4.05 -2.60 -4.92
CA VAL A 38 -3.11 -1.91 -5.81
C VAL A 38 -3.62 -2.06 -7.23
N THR A 39 -3.88 -0.93 -7.90
CA THR A 39 -4.46 -0.86 -9.25
C THR A 39 -3.67 0.13 -10.11
N GLY A 40 -4.11 0.34 -11.36
CA GLY A 40 -3.57 1.38 -12.23
C GLY A 40 -2.05 1.29 -12.43
N ARG A 41 -1.37 2.44 -12.34
CA ARG A 41 0.07 2.53 -12.55
C ARG A 41 0.85 1.84 -11.43
N ALA A 42 0.35 1.87 -10.20
CA ALA A 42 0.98 1.17 -9.07
C ALA A 42 1.04 -0.35 -9.30
N ALA A 43 -0.02 -0.95 -9.85
CA ALA A 43 -0.06 -2.38 -10.16
C ALA A 43 0.95 -2.77 -11.25
N VAL A 44 1.08 -1.94 -12.30
CA VAL A 44 2.08 -2.15 -13.35
C VAL A 44 3.51 -2.08 -12.79
N LEU A 45 3.79 -1.10 -11.92
CA LEU A 45 5.10 -0.96 -11.28
C LEU A 45 5.41 -2.12 -10.33
N ALA A 46 4.41 -2.65 -9.64
CA ALA A 46 4.51 -3.80 -8.78
C ALA A 46 4.82 -5.08 -9.58
N GLN A 47 4.09 -5.33 -10.67
CA GLN A 47 4.35 -6.46 -11.57
C GLN A 47 5.73 -6.39 -12.21
N ALA A 48 6.15 -5.21 -12.67
CA ALA A 48 7.49 -5.02 -13.25
C ALA A 48 8.63 -5.31 -12.25
N ARG A 49 8.35 -5.24 -10.94
CA ARG A 49 9.28 -5.57 -9.84
C ARG A 49 9.11 -6.99 -9.30
N GLY A 50 8.23 -7.79 -9.91
CA GLY A 50 8.01 -9.17 -9.51
C GLY A 50 7.17 -9.34 -8.26
N VAL A 51 6.46 -8.30 -7.81
CA VAL A 51 5.61 -8.39 -6.61
C VAL A 51 4.39 -9.29 -6.89
N LYS A 52 4.22 -10.31 -6.06
CA LYS A 52 3.15 -11.31 -6.12
C LYS A 52 2.10 -11.10 -5.03
N SER A 53 2.51 -10.67 -3.85
CA SER A 53 1.59 -10.41 -2.76
C SER A 53 1.99 -9.22 -1.90
N TRP A 54 1.03 -8.75 -1.11
CA TRP A 54 1.16 -7.63 -0.20
C TRP A 54 0.75 -8.04 1.20
N LEU A 55 1.56 -7.67 2.18
CA LEU A 55 1.19 -7.67 3.58
C LEU A 55 1.10 -6.22 4.05
N VAL A 56 0.04 -5.91 4.79
CA VAL A 56 -0.18 -4.58 5.34
C VAL A 56 -0.61 -4.66 6.80
N SER A 57 -0.06 -3.78 7.61
CA SER A 57 -0.50 -3.53 8.99
C SER A 57 -0.71 -2.03 9.18
N LEU A 58 -1.79 -1.68 9.87
CA LEU A 58 -2.20 -0.30 10.11
C LEU A 58 -2.37 -0.10 11.61
N SER A 59 -1.87 1.02 12.10
CA SER A 59 -2.12 1.50 13.45
C SER A 59 -2.37 3.00 13.37
N HIS A 60 -3.37 3.49 14.11
CA HIS A 60 -3.59 4.92 14.22
C HIS A 60 -4.04 5.30 15.63
N THR A 61 -3.65 6.49 16.03
CA THR A 61 -4.18 7.24 17.17
C THR A 61 -4.89 8.49 16.63
N ASP A 62 -5.33 9.37 17.52
CA ASP A 62 -5.93 10.65 17.12
C ASP A 62 -4.91 11.57 16.41
N ASP A 63 -3.62 11.45 16.78
CA ASP A 63 -2.56 12.34 16.28
C ASP A 63 -1.67 11.71 15.19
N THR A 64 -1.65 10.38 15.06
CA THR A 64 -0.67 9.70 14.21
C THR A 64 -1.28 8.49 13.51
N ALA A 65 -0.93 8.31 12.25
CA ALA A 65 -1.24 7.11 11.48
C ALA A 65 0.04 6.47 10.96
N ILE A 66 0.19 5.16 11.21
CA ILE A 66 1.34 4.36 10.81
C ILE A 66 0.84 3.22 9.91
N ALA A 67 1.60 2.95 8.86
CA ALA A 67 1.40 1.79 8.01
C ALA A 67 2.73 1.10 7.76
N VAL A 68 2.73 -0.24 7.88
CA VAL A 68 3.84 -1.09 7.47
C VAL A 68 3.36 -1.90 6.27
N VAL A 69 4.12 -1.86 5.18
CA VAL A 69 3.84 -2.61 3.96
C VAL A 69 5.05 -3.46 3.60
N ALA A 70 4.80 -4.73 3.30
CA ALA A 70 5.80 -5.66 2.78
C ALA A 70 5.27 -6.34 1.50
N SER A 71 6.19 -6.68 0.60
CA SER A 71 5.92 -7.33 -0.69
C SER A 71 6.88 -8.48 -0.95
N ASN A 72 6.46 -9.49 -1.72
CA ASN A 72 7.31 -10.62 -2.15
C ASN A 72 7.22 -10.91 -3.64
#